data_AF-A0A6P0SCJ8-F1
#
_entry.id   AF-A0A6P0SCJ8-F1
#
_cell.length_a   1.000
_cell.length_b   1.000
_cell.length_c   1.000
_cell.angle_alpha   90.00
_cell.angle_beta   90.00
_cell.angle_gamma   90.00
#
_symmetry.space_group_name_H-M   'P 1'
#
loop_
_entity.id
_entity.type
_entity.pdbx_description
1 polymer ?
#
loop_
_entity_poly.entity_id
_entity_poly.type
_entity_poly.pdbx_seq_one_letter_code
_entity_poly.pdbx_strand_id
1 'polypeptide(L)'
;PGIVFATIGVNAFSMVVLLWLLNRRLNGLPWQEWMLPILGLAVSSVIAGAVSWGVSWGCEQVLETSIIWVQLLQLSLAGLLGLGVFGLLATQLKLPEVDMFVARVRQKLGR
;
A
#
# COMPACT_ATOMS: atom_id res chain seq x y z
N PRO A 1 20.39 -14.32 -0.95
CA PRO A 1 19.61 -13.05 -0.80
C PRO A 1 19.81 -12.02 -1.94
N GLY A 2 21.00 -11.91 -2.53
CA GLY A 2 21.30 -10.91 -3.58
C GLY A 2 20.51 -11.09 -4.89
N ILE A 3 20.08 -12.31 -5.22
CA ILE A 3 19.27 -12.59 -6.42
C ILE A 3 17.91 -11.88 -6.34
N VAL A 4 17.28 -11.85 -5.17
CA VAL A 4 15.96 -11.20 -4.98
C VAL A 4 16.06 -9.70 -5.23
N PHE A 5 17.09 -9.04 -4.67
CA PHE A 5 17.36 -7.63 -4.93
C PHE A 5 17.71 -7.36 -6.40
N ALA A 6 18.41 -8.28 -7.06
CA ALA A 6 18.68 -8.18 -8.49
C ALA A 6 17.39 -8.26 -9.32
N THR A 7 16.44 -9.15 -8.98
CA THR A 7 15.15 -9.23 -9.69
C THR A 7 14.29 -8.00 -9.46
N ILE A 8 14.23 -7.47 -8.22
CA ILE A 8 13.55 -6.22 -7.91
C ILE A 8 14.18 -5.06 -8.68
N GLY A 9 15.51 -4.97 -8.68
CA GLY A 9 16.26 -3.92 -9.36
C GLY A 9 16.06 -3.95 -10.87
N VAL A 10 16.15 -5.13 -11.50
CA VAL A 10 15.95 -5.27 -12.95
C VAL A 10 14.50 -4.94 -13.32
N ASN A 11 13.51 -5.37 -12.54
CA ASN A 11 12.10 -5.04 -12.81
C ASN A 11 11.82 -3.54 -12.65
N ALA A 12 12.30 -2.93 -11.56
CA ALA A 12 12.18 -1.48 -11.35
C ALA A 12 12.87 -0.69 -12.47
N PHE A 13 14.08 -1.10 -12.87
CA PHE A 13 14.79 -0.47 -13.99
C PHE A 13 14.02 -0.61 -15.32
N SER A 14 13.49 -1.80 -15.59
CA SER A 14 12.69 -2.07 -16.79
C SER A 14 11.44 -1.20 -16.84
N MET A 15 10.75 -1.07 -15.70
CA MET A 15 9.59 -0.19 -15.56
C MET A 15 9.94 1.28 -15.86
N VAL A 16 11.04 1.79 -15.31
CA VAL A 16 11.48 3.17 -15.55
C VAL A 16 11.82 3.41 -17.03
N VAL A 17 12.56 2.50 -17.66
CA VAL A 17 12.92 2.59 -19.08
C VAL A 17 11.67 2.57 -19.97
N LEU A 18 10.72 1.68 -19.68
CA LEU A 18 9.47 1.58 -20.44
C LEU A 18 8.59 2.82 -20.27
N LEU A 19 8.46 3.35 -19.06
CA LEU A 19 7.74 4.61 -18.80
C LEU A 19 8.38 5.78 -19.54
N TRP A 20 9.72 5.84 -19.57
CA TRP A 20 10.45 6.88 -20.31
C TRP A 20 10.23 6.77 -21.82
N LEU A 21 10.30 5.55 -22.37
CA LEU A 21 10.03 5.29 -23.78
C LEU A 21 8.58 5.64 -24.15
N LEU A 22 7.62 5.29 -23.28
CA LEU A 22 6.21 5.59 -23.43
C LEU A 22 5.97 7.11 -23.43
N ASN A 23 6.57 7.84 -22.49
CA ASN A 23 6.49 9.29 -22.43
C ASN A 23 6.99 9.95 -23.72
N ARG A 24 8.10 9.44 -24.27
CA ARG A 24 8.65 9.93 -25.55
C ARG A 24 7.74 9.59 -26.74
N ARG A 25 7.06 8.44 -26.72
CA ARG A 25 6.14 8.00 -27.78
C ARG A 25 4.80 8.75 -27.75
N LEU A 26 4.31 9.12 -26.56
CA LEU A 26 3.03 9.81 -26.36
C LEU A 26 3.13 11.34 -26.38
N ASN A 27 4.32 11.90 -26.62
CA ASN A 27 4.54 13.35 -26.71
C ASN A 27 4.19 14.13 -25.42
N GLY A 28 4.36 13.49 -24.26
CA GLY A 28 4.16 14.08 -22.94
C GLY A 28 3.00 13.45 -22.17
N LEU A 29 3.32 12.75 -21.08
CA LEU A 29 2.34 12.35 -20.07
C LEU A 29 2.11 13.51 -19.09
N PRO A 30 0.89 13.72 -18.58
CA PRO A 30 0.62 14.72 -17.54
C PRO A 30 1.17 14.28 -16.18
N TRP A 31 2.50 14.26 -16.05
CA TRP A 31 3.22 13.76 -14.87
C TRP A 31 2.76 14.40 -13.56
N GLN A 32 2.38 15.68 -13.57
CA GLN A 32 1.92 16.40 -12.37
C GLN A 32 0.58 15.88 -11.85
N GLU A 33 -0.37 15.64 -12.76
CA GLU A 33 -1.70 15.11 -12.42
C GLU A 33 -1.60 13.68 -11.87
N TRP A 34 -0.60 12.91 -12.31
CA TRP A 34 -0.37 11.54 -11.85
C TRP A 34 0.44 11.46 -10.57
N MET A 35 1.39 12.40 -10.39
CA MET A 35 2.25 12.43 -9.20
C MET A 35 1.45 12.77 -7.94
N LEU A 36 0.47 13.68 -8.02
CA LEU A 36 -0.36 14.08 -6.87
C LEU A 36 -1.10 12.89 -6.22
N PRO A 37 -1.86 12.07 -6.98
CA PRO A 37 -2.47 10.84 -6.50
C PRO A 37 -1.45 9.84 -5.94
N ILE A 38 -0.34 9.60 -6.67
CA ILE A 38 0.69 8.64 -6.25
C ILE A 38 1.34 9.07 -4.93
N LEU A 39 1.65 10.35 -4.78
CA LEU A 39 2.26 10.90 -3.58
C LEU A 39 1.28 10.88 -2.41
N GLY A 40 0.02 11.22 -2.65
CA GLY A 40 -1.03 11.09 -1.65
C GLY A 40 -1.18 9.64 -1.16
N LEU A 41 -1.20 8.67 -2.08
CA LEU A 41 -1.24 7.26 -1.73
C LEU A 41 0.02 6.85 -0.96
N ALA A 42 1.21 7.28 -1.37
CA ALA A 42 2.46 6.99 -0.67
C ALA A 42 2.44 7.53 0.78
N VAL A 43 2.00 8.77 0.99
CA VAL A 43 1.85 9.36 2.34
C VAL A 43 0.85 8.56 3.16
N SER A 44 -0.29 8.17 2.57
CA SER A 44 -1.29 7.35 3.28
C SER A 44 -0.73 5.96 3.64
N SER A 45 0.12 5.35 2.80
CA SER A 45 0.79 4.09 3.10
C SER A 45 1.80 4.23 4.25
N VAL A 46 2.55 5.33 4.29
CA VAL A 46 3.47 5.61 5.41
C VAL A 46 2.72 5.77 6.72
N ILE A 47 1.61 6.51 6.73
CA ILE A 47 0.77 6.69 7.93
C ILE A 47 0.17 5.35 8.36
N ALA A 48 -0.39 4.57 7.42
CA ALA A 48 -0.93 3.25 7.72
C ALA A 48 0.13 2.30 8.27
N GLY A 49 1.35 2.35 7.74
CA GLY A 49 2.50 1.60 8.24
C GLY A 49 2.87 2.02 9.67
N ALA A 50 2.90 3.33 9.95
CA ALA A 50 3.15 3.85 11.29
C ALA A 50 2.08 3.41 12.29
N VAL A 51 0.80 3.40 11.90
CA VAL A 51 -0.30 2.89 12.75
C VAL A 51 -0.15 1.38 12.98
N SER A 52 0.11 0.60 11.93
CA SER A 52 0.28 -0.85 12.06
C SER A 52 1.47 -1.20 12.96
N TRP A 53 2.57 -0.45 12.84
CA TRP A 53 3.74 -0.59 13.71
C TRP A 53 3.41 -0.21 15.16
N GLY A 54 2.73 0.91 15.39
CA GLY A 54 2.31 1.33 16.72
C GLY A 54 1.38 0.33 17.39
N VAL A 55 0.45 -0.26 16.64
CA VAL A 55 -0.44 -1.34 17.12
C VAL A 55 0.36 -2.59 17.48
N SER A 56 1.30 -3.01 16.62
CA SER A 56 2.15 -4.17 16.91
C SER A 56 2.97 -3.95 18.19
N TRP A 57 3.58 -2.77 18.31
CA TRP A 57 4.37 -2.40 19.47
C TRP A 57 3.53 -2.35 20.75
N GLY A 58 2.32 -1.77 20.70
CA GLY A 58 1.40 -1.76 21.83
C GLY A 58 0.91 -3.16 22.23
N CYS A 59 0.66 -4.04 21.27
CA CYS A 59 0.29 -5.42 21.53
C CYS A 59 1.44 -6.23 22.15
N GLU A 60 2.68 -6.06 21.68
CA GLU A 60 3.87 -6.71 22.26
C GLU A 60 4.08 -6.35 23.73
N GLN A 61 3.77 -5.11 24.12
CA GLN A 61 3.94 -4.65 25.51
C GLN A 61 2.87 -5.20 26.46
N VAL A 62 1.71 -5.63 25.94
CA VAL A 62 0.55 -6.08 26.74
C VAL A 62 0.37 -7.60 26.68
N LEU A 63 0.75 -8.24 25.57
CA LEU A 63 0.65 -9.69 25.38
C LEU A 63 2.03 -10.34 25.39
N GLU A 64 2.28 -11.21 26.37
CA GLU A 64 3.45 -12.09 26.37
C GLU A 64 3.45 -12.98 25.12
N THR A 65 4.39 -12.72 24.22
CA THR A 65 4.43 -13.24 22.85
C THR A 65 5.01 -14.67 22.77
N SER A 66 4.74 -15.50 23.78
CA SER A 66 5.32 -16.85 23.87
C SER A 66 4.60 -17.91 23.02
N ILE A 67 3.40 -17.60 22.49
CA ILE A 67 2.55 -18.54 21.77
C ILE A 67 2.33 -18.06 20.33
N ILE A 68 2.61 -18.92 19.34
CA ILE A 68 2.49 -18.60 17.92
C ILE A 68 1.07 -18.13 17.51
N TRP A 69 0.03 -18.65 18.15
CA TRP A 69 -1.36 -18.25 17.94
C TRP A 69 -1.64 -16.80 18.37
N VAL A 70 -1.00 -16.35 19.46
CA VAL A 70 -1.11 -14.98 19.96
C VAL A 70 -0.41 -14.02 18.98
N GLN A 71 0.74 -14.43 18.44
CA GLN A 71 1.46 -13.66 17.42
C GLN A 71 0.68 -13.56 16.10
N LEU A 72 -0.01 -14.64 15.71
CA LEU A 72 -0.87 -14.66 14.52
C LEU A 72 -2.08 -13.72 14.68
N LEU A 73 -2.65 -13.67 15.89
CA LEU A 73 -3.76 -12.77 16.22
C LEU A 73 -3.28 -11.31 16.26
N GLN A 74 -2.14 -11.03 16.86
CA GLN A 74 -1.50 -9.71 16.86
C GLN A 74 -1.22 -9.22 15.43
N LEU A 75 -0.60 -10.06 14.59
CA LEU A 75 -0.30 -9.73 13.20
C LEU A 75 -1.58 -9.45 12.41
N SER A 76 -2.62 -10.27 12.62
CA SER A 76 -3.92 -10.08 11.98
C SER A 76 -4.56 -8.77 12.40
N LEU A 77 -4.49 -8.41 13.69
CA LEU A 77 -5.05 -7.18 14.22
C LEU A 77 -4.29 -5.94 13.70
N ALA A 78 -2.96 -5.97 13.74
CA ALA A 78 -2.10 -4.90 13.22
C ALA A 78 -2.26 -4.72 11.71
N GLY A 79 -2.41 -5.83 10.97
CA GLY A 79 -2.68 -5.83 9.54
C GLY A 79 -4.06 -5.27 9.21
N LEU A 80 -5.11 -5.69 9.92
CA LEU A 80 -6.47 -5.18 9.72
C LEU A 80 -6.58 -3.69 10.05
N LEU A 81 -5.98 -3.24 11.14
CA LEU A 81 -5.97 -1.83 11.52
C LEU A 81 -5.16 -0.98 10.52
N GLY A 82 -3.98 -1.46 10.10
CA GLY A 82 -3.19 -0.81 9.06
C GLY A 82 -3.93 -0.70 7.73
N LEU A 83 -4.53 -1.79 7.26
CA LEU A 83 -5.34 -1.81 6.04
C LEU A 83 -6.59 -0.94 6.15
N GLY A 84 -7.25 -0.94 7.31
CA GLY A 84 -8.41 -0.10 7.58
C GLY A 84 -8.06 1.39 7.51
N VAL A 85 -6.97 1.80 8.18
CA VAL A 85 -6.48 3.18 8.12
C VAL A 85 -6.05 3.57 6.72
N PHE A 86 -5.34 2.69 6.00
CA PHE A 86 -4.97 2.95 4.61
C PHE A 86 -6.21 3.15 3.73
N GLY A 87 -7.20 2.26 3.84
CA GLY A 87 -8.45 2.36 3.07
C GLY A 87 -9.24 3.64 3.36
N LEU A 88 -9.31 4.04 4.64
CA LEU A 88 -9.96 5.28 5.05
C LEU A 88 -9.23 6.51 4.51
N LEU A 89 -7.89 6.55 4.59
CA LEU A 89 -7.11 7.65 4.04
C LEU A 89 -7.19 7.69 2.51
N ALA A 90 -7.07 6.54 1.84
CA ALA A 90 -7.14 6.45 0.39
C ALA A 90 -8.51 6.90 -0.16
N THR A 91 -9.61 6.59 0.53
CA THR A 91 -10.94 7.08 0.14
C THR A 91 -11.12 8.58 0.40
N GLN A 92 -10.49 9.13 1.43
CA GLN A 92 -10.48 10.58 1.70
C GLN A 92 -9.73 11.38 0.63
N LEU A 93 -8.80 10.75 -0.10
CA LEU A 93 -8.11 11.37 -1.23
C LEU A 93 -9.03 11.59 -2.45
N LYS A 94 -10.27 11.07 -2.42
CA LYS A 94 -11.29 11.23 -3.47
C LYS A 94 -10.76 10.91 -4.88
N LEU A 95 -9.90 9.90 -4.96
CA LEU A 95 -9.39 9.43 -6.23
C LEU A 95 -10.45 8.52 -6.88
N PRO A 96 -10.93 8.83 -8.11
CA PRO A 96 -11.95 8.04 -8.78
C PRO A 96 -11.53 6.56 -8.94
N GLU A 97 -10.22 6.29 -9.02
CA GLU A 97 -9.65 4.95 -9.07
C GLU A 97 -9.87 4.16 -7.77
N VAL A 98 -9.76 4.82 -6.61
CA VAL A 98 -10.01 4.21 -5.31
C VAL A 98 -11.49 3.92 -5.15
N ASP A 99 -12.37 4.84 -5.56
CA ASP A 99 -13.82 4.64 -5.53
C ASP A 99 -14.25 3.47 -6.43
N MET A 100 -13.68 3.37 -7.64
CA MET A 100 -13.91 2.23 -8.53
C MET A 100 -13.45 0.91 -7.91
N PHE A 101 -12.29 0.91 -7.24
CA PHE A 101 -11.77 -0.27 -6.55
C PHE A 101 -12.68 -0.69 -5.39
N VAL A 102 -13.07 0.26 -4.52
CA VAL A 102 -13.97 0.02 -3.38
C VAL A 102 -15.33 -0.48 -3.86
N ALA A 103 -15.88 0.11 -4.93
CA ALA A 103 -17.13 -0.34 -5.53
C ALA A 103 -17.03 -1.80 -6.02
N ARG A 104 -15.92 -2.17 -6.69
CA ARG A 104 -15.69 -3.56 -7.13
C ARG A 104 -15.52 -4.52 -5.96
N VAL A 105 -14.78 -4.13 -4.92
CA VAL A 105 -14.60 -4.95 -3.72
C VAL A 105 -15.94 -5.17 -3.01
N ARG A 106 -16.73 -4.10 -2.83
CA ARG A 106 -18.07 -4.17 -2.25
C ARG A 106 -19.02 -5.02 -3.09
N GLN A 107 -18.94 -4.96 -4.42
CA GLN A 107 -19.74 -5.79 -5.31
C GLN A 107 -19.36 -7.28 -5.20
N LYS A 108 -18.07 -7.58 -4.96
CA LYS A 108 -17.57 -8.96 -4.85
C LYS A 108 -17.83 -9.58 -3.48
N LEU A 109 -17.82 -8.77 -2.42
CA LEU A 109 -18.08 -9.19 -1.04
C LEU A 109 -19.55 -9.08 -0.63
N GLY A 110 -20.32 -8.18 -1.27
CA GLY A 110 -21.73 -7.91 -0.99
C GLY A 110 -22.68 -8.70 -1.89
N ARG A 111 -22.26 -9.88 -2.36
CA ARG A 111 -23.17 -10.88 -2.93
C ARG A 111 -23.77 -11.71 -1.80
#